data_AF-A0A1C6W690-F1
#
_entry.id   AF-A0A1C6W690-F1
#
_cell.length_a   1.000
_cell.length_b   1.000
_cell.length_c   1.000
_cell.angle_alpha   90.00
_cell.angle_beta   90.00
_cell.angle_gamma   90.00
#
_symmetry.space_group_name_H-M   'P 1'
#
loop_
_entity.id
_entity.type
_entity.pdbx_description
1 polymer ?
#
loop_
_entity_poly.entity_id
_entity_poly.type
_entity_poly.pdbx_seq_one_letter_code
_entity_poly.pdbx_strand_id
1 'polypeptide(L)'
;MSRGIRKAAYKPVGVLMGIAAGTVAGAIFRQVWKVTAGDGEAPSATDEDRGWGEILAAAALQGAIFAVVRAAVDRGGAVGVRRFTGSWPD
;
A
#
# COMPACT_ATOMS: atom_id res chain seq x y z
N MET A 1 31.97 17.78 6.59
CA MET A 1 30.84 17.59 5.65
C MET A 1 30.58 16.09 5.46
N SER A 2 29.61 15.46 6.16
CA SER A 2 29.27 14.03 5.86
C SER A 2 27.89 13.52 6.36
N ARG A 3 26.89 14.39 6.55
CA ARG A 3 25.52 13.93 6.95
C ARG A 3 24.53 13.73 5.78
N GLY A 4 24.83 14.25 4.58
CA GLY A 4 23.88 14.27 3.46
C GLY A 4 23.77 12.96 2.66
N ILE A 5 24.86 12.18 2.53
CA ILE A 5 24.94 11.05 1.59
C ILE A 5 24.20 9.80 2.09
N ARG A 6 24.10 9.59 3.42
CA ARG A 6 23.35 8.47 4.00
C ARG A 6 21.83 8.57 3.78
N LYS A 7 21.28 9.77 3.51
CA LYS A 7 19.85 9.97 3.18
C LYS A 7 19.51 9.76 1.70
N ALA A 8 20.50 9.76 0.80
CA ALA A 8 20.27 9.64 -0.64
C ALA A 8 20.13 8.17 -1.09
N ALA A 9 20.81 7.22 -0.42
CA ALA A 9 20.73 5.80 -0.76
C ALA A 9 19.42 5.12 -0.30
N TYR A 10 18.74 5.64 0.73
CA TYR A 10 17.49 5.06 1.26
C TYR A 10 16.23 5.51 0.50
N LYS A 11 16.27 6.64 -0.21
CA LYS A 11 15.15 7.14 -1.01
C LYS A 11 14.71 6.21 -2.15
N PRO A 12 15.62 5.67 -3.01
CA PRO A 12 15.19 4.82 -4.12
C PRO A 12 14.63 3.47 -3.66
N VAL A 13 15.18 2.89 -2.58
CA VAL A 13 14.68 1.62 -2.03
C VAL A 13 13.28 1.78 -1.45
N GLY A 14 13.02 2.87 -0.71
CA GLY A 14 11.69 3.17 -0.19
C GLY A 14 10.66 3.40 -1.30
N VAL A 15 11.05 4.05 -2.40
CA VAL A 15 10.18 4.24 -3.58
C VAL A 15 9.90 2.91 -4.28
N LEU A 16 10.91 2.08 -4.52
CA LEU A 16 10.73 0.77 -5.15
C LEU A 16 9.85 -0.16 -4.30
N MET A 17 10.07 -0.18 -2.98
CA MET A 17 9.22 -0.92 -2.05
C MET A 17 7.80 -0.34 -2.01
N GLY A 18 7.63 0.98 -2.09
CA GLY A 18 6.32 1.62 -2.20
C GLY A 18 5.55 1.23 -3.46
N ILE A 19 6.25 1.16 -4.61
CA ILE A 19 5.65 0.70 -5.87
C ILE A 19 5.24 -0.78 -5.77
N ALA A 20 6.12 -1.63 -5.25
CA ALA A 20 5.84 -3.06 -5.05
C ALA A 20 4.67 -3.28 -4.07
N ALA A 21 4.62 -2.51 -2.99
CA ALA A 21 3.50 -2.54 -2.04
C ALA A 21 2.19 -2.08 -2.71
N GLY A 22 2.25 -1.05 -3.56
CA GLY A 22 1.10 -0.55 -4.31
C GLY A 22 0.53 -1.56 -5.30
N THR A 23 1.37 -2.28 -6.03
CA THR A 23 0.92 -3.35 -6.94
C THR A 23 0.30 -4.53 -6.20
N VAL A 24 0.89 -4.94 -5.07
CA VAL A 24 0.32 -5.99 -4.21
C VAL A 24 -1.02 -5.55 -3.63
N ALA A 25 -1.11 -4.32 -3.09
CA ALA A 25 -2.35 -3.78 -2.55
C ALA A 25 -3.45 -3.70 -3.61
N GLY A 26 -3.12 -3.26 -4.83
CA GLY A 26 -4.07 -3.23 -5.94
C GLY A 26 -4.57 -4.61 -6.36
N ALA A 27 -3.71 -5.63 -6.35
CA ALA A 27 -4.11 -7.01 -6.63
C ALA A 27 -5.05 -7.58 -5.54
N ILE A 28 -4.73 -7.33 -4.27
CA ILE A 28 -5.58 -7.74 -3.14
C ILE A 28 -6.94 -7.04 -3.23
N PHE A 29 -6.96 -5.73 -3.50
CA PHE A 29 -8.21 -4.98 -3.65
C PHE A 29 -9.11 -5.58 -4.73
N ARG A 30 -8.58 -5.84 -5.94
CA ARG A 30 -9.37 -6.48 -7.01
C ARG A 30 -9.95 -7.82 -6.60
N GLN A 31 -9.16 -8.64 -5.89
CA GLN A 31 -9.62 -9.95 -5.44
C GLN A 31 -10.71 -9.86 -4.37
N VAL A 32 -10.54 -8.96 -3.38
CA VAL A 32 -11.55 -8.72 -2.36
C VAL A 32 -12.84 -8.19 -3.00
N TRP A 33 -12.71 -7.24 -3.93
CA TRP A 33 -13.85 -6.65 -4.64
C TRP A 33 -14.64 -7.70 -5.42
N LYS A 34 -13.96 -8.57 -6.18
CA LYS A 34 -14.60 -9.66 -6.92
C LYS A 34 -15.42 -10.59 -6.02
N VAL A 35 -14.96 -10.82 -4.79
CA VAL A 35 -15.68 -11.67 -3.83
C VAL A 35 -16.87 -10.93 -3.22
N THR A 36 -16.75 -9.63 -2.94
CA THR A 36 -17.83 -8.86 -2.28
C THR A 36 -18.90 -8.35 -3.23
N ALA A 37 -18.52 -7.96 -4.45
CA ALA A 37 -19.39 -7.34 -5.44
C ALA A 37 -19.69 -8.24 -6.66
N GLY A 38 -19.22 -9.50 -6.64
CA GLY A 38 -19.34 -10.45 -7.75
C GLY A 38 -18.38 -10.14 -8.90
N ASP A 39 -18.72 -10.57 -10.12
CA ASP A 39 -17.89 -10.36 -11.33
C ASP A 39 -17.85 -8.88 -11.83
N GLY A 40 -18.34 -7.94 -11.02
CA GLY A 40 -18.27 -6.51 -11.33
C GLY A 40 -16.88 -5.93 -11.07
N GLU A 41 -16.39 -5.10 -12.00
CA GLU A 41 -15.19 -4.29 -11.78
C GLU A 41 -15.46 -3.26 -10.66
N ALA A 42 -14.41 -2.88 -9.91
CA ALA A 42 -14.54 -1.87 -8.88
C ALA A 42 -14.93 -0.51 -9.47
N PRO A 43 -15.89 0.23 -8.84
CA PRO A 43 -16.29 1.53 -9.33
C PRO A 43 -15.08 2.46 -9.41
N SER A 44 -14.90 3.10 -10.56
CA SER A 44 -13.96 4.19 -10.68
C SER A 44 -14.52 5.42 -9.97
N ALA A 45 -13.63 6.28 -9.44
CA ALA A 45 -14.05 7.53 -8.81
C ALA A 45 -14.78 8.49 -9.76
N THR A 46 -14.72 8.20 -11.06
CA THR A 46 -15.30 8.99 -12.15
C THR A 46 -16.44 8.25 -12.86
N ASP A 47 -16.91 7.12 -12.33
CA ASP A 47 -18.02 6.39 -12.95
C ASP A 47 -19.33 7.16 -12.81
N GLU A 48 -19.86 7.63 -13.94
CA GLU A 48 -21.10 8.43 -14.01
C GLU A 48 -22.35 7.61 -13.65
N ASP A 49 -22.35 6.31 -13.96
CA ASP A 49 -23.47 5.41 -13.72
C ASP A 49 -23.57 4.91 -12.26
N ARG A 50 -22.60 5.28 -11.41
CA ARG A 50 -22.47 4.76 -10.05
C ARG A 50 -22.78 5.85 -9.02
N GLY A 51 -23.58 5.48 -8.02
CA GLY A 51 -23.94 6.41 -6.95
C GLY A 51 -22.76 6.73 -6.03
N TRP A 52 -22.78 7.91 -5.43
CA TRP A 52 -21.79 8.38 -4.45
C TRP A 52 -21.50 7.36 -3.34
N GLY A 53 -22.53 6.68 -2.82
CA GLY A 53 -22.37 5.69 -1.76
C GLY A 53 -21.49 4.50 -2.18
N GLU A 54 -21.65 4.03 -3.41
CA GLU A 54 -20.88 2.90 -3.93
C GLU A 54 -19.42 3.30 -4.21
N ILE A 55 -19.21 4.48 -4.79
CA ILE A 55 -17.87 5.05 -5.04
C ILE A 55 -17.12 5.26 -3.72
N LEU A 56 -17.76 5.86 -2.71
CA LEU A 56 -17.12 6.11 -1.43
C LEU A 56 -16.83 4.81 -0.66
N ALA A 57 -17.72 3.83 -0.73
CA ALA A 57 -17.49 2.51 -0.13
C ALA A 57 -16.31 1.79 -0.79
N ALA A 58 -16.22 1.83 -2.12
CA ALA A 58 -15.10 1.27 -2.87
C ALA A 58 -13.77 1.95 -2.50
N ALA A 59 -13.75 3.29 -2.47
CA ALA A 59 -12.59 4.07 -2.09
C ALA A 59 -12.14 3.77 -0.64
N ALA A 60 -13.09 3.67 0.30
CA ALA A 60 -12.80 3.33 1.69
C ALA A 60 -12.18 1.94 1.83
N LEU A 61 -12.72 0.94 1.13
CA LEU A 61 -12.18 -0.41 1.14
C LEU A 61 -10.77 -0.46 0.54
N GLN A 62 -10.56 0.22 -0.59
CA GLN A 62 -9.25 0.34 -1.22
C GLN A 62 -8.23 0.99 -0.26
N GLY A 63 -8.62 2.07 0.40
CA GLY A 63 -7.81 2.77 1.39
C GLY A 63 -7.46 1.87 2.59
N ALA A 64 -8.41 1.09 3.09
CA ALA A 64 -8.19 0.15 4.18
C ALA A 64 -7.19 -0.95 3.81
N ILE A 65 -7.34 -1.55 2.62
CA ILE A 65 -6.41 -2.57 2.12
C ILE A 65 -5.01 -1.99 1.96
N PHE A 66 -4.89 -0.79 1.37
CA PHE A 66 -3.61 -0.11 1.22
C PHE A 66 -2.95 0.16 2.57
N ALA A 67 -3.69 0.66 3.55
CA ALA A 67 -3.19 0.93 4.89
C ALA A 67 -2.66 -0.34 5.57
N VAL A 68 -3.38 -1.46 5.45
CA VAL A 68 -2.96 -2.76 6.00
C VAL A 68 -1.68 -3.26 5.34
N VAL A 69 -1.62 -3.24 4.00
CA VAL A 69 -0.42 -3.69 3.25
C VAL A 69 0.78 -2.83 3.62
N ARG A 70 0.62 -1.51 3.68
CA ARG A 70 1.68 -0.59 4.08
C ARG A 70 2.16 -0.88 5.50
N ALA A 71 1.24 -1.02 6.46
CA ALA A 71 1.60 -1.34 7.85
C ALA A 71 2.35 -2.67 7.96
N ALA A 72 1.96 -3.69 7.17
CA ALA A 72 2.64 -4.97 7.13
C ALA A 72 4.07 -4.85 6.56
N VAL A 73 4.26 -4.09 5.48
CA VAL A 73 5.57 -3.83 4.88
C VAL A 73 6.46 -3.02 5.82
N ASP A 74 5.94 -1.95 6.43
CA ASP A 74 6.68 -1.10 7.37
C ASP A 74 7.12 -1.92 8.59
N ARG A 75 6.22 -2.72 9.16
CA ARG A 75 6.53 -3.62 10.29
C ARG A 75 7.53 -4.70 9.90
N GLY A 76 7.35 -5.34 8.74
CA GLY A 76 8.24 -6.38 8.21
C GLY A 76 9.64 -5.85 7.95
N GLY A 77 9.74 -4.65 7.36
CA GLY A 77 10.99 -3.92 7.17
C GLY A 77 11.67 -3.62 8.50
N ALA A 78 10.93 -3.11 9.49
CA ALA A 78 11.49 -2.80 10.80
C ALA A 78 12.01 -4.05 11.54
N VAL A 79 11.28 -5.16 11.47
CA VAL A 79 11.71 -6.46 12.01
C VAL A 79 12.94 -6.98 11.27
N GLY A 80 12.98 -6.85 9.94
CA GLY A 80 14.11 -7.24 9.11
C GLY A 80 15.38 -6.47 9.50
N VAL A 81 15.29 -5.13 9.57
CA VAL A 81 16.40 -4.28 10.02
C VAL A 81 16.87 -4.70 11.40
N ARG A 82 15.97 -4.85 12.38
CA ARG A 82 16.33 -5.31 13.73
C ARG A 82 17.04 -6.66 13.71
N ARG A 83 16.65 -7.60 12.85
CA ARG A 83 17.30 -8.91 12.75
C ARG A 83 18.72 -8.80 12.19
N PHE A 84 18.97 -7.88 11.27
CA PHE A 84 20.29 -7.69 10.66
C PHE A 84 21.22 -6.77 11.47
N THR A 85 20.69 -5.72 12.09
CA THR A 85 21.48 -4.69 12.79
C THR A 85 21.42 -4.81 14.31
N GLY A 86 20.50 -5.62 14.86
CA GLY A 86 20.24 -5.73 16.30
C GLY A 86 19.44 -4.56 16.89
N SER A 87 19.26 -3.46 16.15
CA SER A 87 18.59 -2.24 16.62
C SER A 87 17.28 -1.99 15.87
N TRP A 88 16.28 -1.42 16.55
CA TRP A 88 15.06 -0.99 15.88
C TRP A 88 15.35 0.25 15.00
N PRO A 89 14.76 0.33 13.79
CA PRO A 89 14.86 1.54 12.98
C PRO A 89 13.87 2.60 13.46
N ASP A 90 14.39 3.79 13.81
CA ASP A 90 13.64 5.02 14.13
C ASP A 90 13.43 5.90 12.89
#